data_AF-A0A9X0HNV0-F1
#
_entry.id   AF-A0A9X0HNV0-F1
#
_cell.length_a   1.000
_cell.length_b   1.000
_cell.length_c   1.000
_cell.angle_alpha   90.00
_cell.angle_beta   90.00
_cell.angle_gamma   90.00
#
_symmetry.space_group_name_H-M   'P 1'
#
loop_
_entity.id
_entity.type
_entity.pdbx_description
1 polymer ?
#
loop_
_entity_poly.entity_id
_entity_poly.type
_entity_poly.pdbx_seq_one_letter_code
_entity_poly.pdbx_strand_id
1 'polypeptide(L)'
;MPKTPVEAEFDFLVSKVIWPHFKARGYRKAGNNFRCLHADGSGKILNFQKSRFYDKQHIHFTSNVGMYLPEVDEFRTSSTFTEPDCFIRKRIGFLKPDRRDLWYDILPITNTAELHKAVEDDVVSYILPFLNQAQSRPDMLQLIIDQPQLAHAPTAIRVFHANGYLAEAQARLQQELAAGTQWDRRWYKDLAAELGLQES
;
A
#
# COMPACT_ATOMS: atom_id res chain seq x y z
N MET A 1 20.44 -23.77 -6.41
CA MET A 1 20.96 -23.90 -5.03
C MET A 1 19.80 -24.23 -4.10
N PRO A 2 19.98 -25.11 -3.10
CA PRO A 2 18.95 -25.34 -2.08
C PRO A 2 18.73 -24.07 -1.25
N LYS A 3 17.50 -23.91 -0.72
CA LYS A 3 17.17 -22.81 0.21
C LYS A 3 17.93 -22.98 1.51
N THR A 4 18.35 -21.89 2.13
CA THR A 4 18.88 -21.92 3.50
C THR A 4 17.77 -22.15 4.53
N PRO A 5 18.10 -22.56 5.77
CA PRO A 5 17.11 -22.63 6.85
C PRO A 5 16.37 -21.31 7.04
N VAL A 6 17.10 -20.18 7.02
CA VAL A 6 16.52 -18.84 7.16
C VAL A 6 15.54 -18.50 6.02
N GLU A 7 15.87 -18.86 4.77
CA GLU A 7 14.95 -18.72 3.64
C GLU A 7 13.71 -19.61 3.77
N ALA A 8 13.88 -20.84 4.25
CA ALA A 8 12.77 -21.76 4.48
C ALA A 8 11.81 -21.26 5.56
N GLU A 9 12.32 -20.68 6.65
CA GLU A 9 11.52 -20.07 7.72
C GLU A 9 10.73 -18.86 7.21
N PHE A 10 11.37 -17.96 6.46
CA PHE A 10 10.64 -16.84 5.84
C PHE A 10 9.51 -17.33 4.93
N ASP A 11 9.79 -18.33 4.09
CA ASP A 11 8.79 -18.88 3.18
C ASP A 11 7.65 -19.59 3.91
N PHE A 12 7.95 -20.24 5.04
CA PHE A 12 6.97 -20.84 5.93
C PHE A 12 6.08 -19.77 6.56
N LEU A 13 6.66 -18.73 7.16
CA LEU A 13 5.93 -17.58 7.68
C LEU A 13 4.94 -17.03 6.65
N VAL A 14 5.45 -16.66 5.47
CA VAL A 14 4.62 -16.05 4.42
C VAL A 14 3.55 -17.02 3.90
N SER A 15 3.91 -18.28 3.64
CA SER A 15 3.04 -19.22 2.90
C SER A 15 2.15 -20.10 3.77
N LYS A 16 2.50 -20.31 5.03
CA LYS A 16 1.81 -21.21 5.96
C LYS A 16 1.17 -20.48 7.13
N VAL A 17 1.81 -19.44 7.67
CA VAL A 17 1.27 -18.68 8.80
C VAL A 17 0.35 -17.57 8.28
N ILE A 18 0.85 -16.68 7.41
CA ILE A 18 0.09 -15.48 7.01
C ILE A 18 -0.91 -15.79 5.89
N TRP A 19 -0.49 -16.53 4.87
CA TRP A 19 -1.32 -16.75 3.67
C TRP A 19 -2.76 -17.26 3.95
N PRO A 20 -3.01 -18.21 4.88
CA PRO A 20 -4.37 -18.65 5.20
C PRO A 20 -5.35 -17.51 5.52
N HIS A 21 -4.90 -16.47 6.24
CA HIS A 21 -5.72 -15.30 6.56
C HIS A 21 -6.20 -14.55 5.32
N PHE A 22 -5.38 -14.48 4.28
CA PHE A 22 -5.69 -13.77 3.04
C PHE A 22 -6.44 -14.65 2.04
N LYS A 23 -6.10 -15.94 1.98
CA LYS A 23 -6.77 -16.91 1.09
C LYS A 23 -8.28 -16.95 1.34
N ALA A 24 -8.68 -17.00 2.61
CA ALA A 24 -10.09 -17.02 3.02
C ALA A 24 -10.85 -15.73 2.61
N ARG A 25 -10.13 -14.65 2.31
CA ARG A 25 -10.66 -13.33 1.93
C ARG A 25 -10.58 -13.06 0.42
N GLY A 26 -10.33 -14.10 -0.38
CA GLY A 26 -10.32 -14.00 -1.85
C GLY A 26 -9.04 -13.38 -2.45
N TYR A 27 -7.98 -13.21 -1.65
CA TYR A 27 -6.69 -12.79 -2.19
C TYR A 27 -6.07 -13.93 -3.02
N ARG A 28 -5.12 -13.57 -3.87
CA ARG A 28 -4.23 -14.47 -4.62
C ARG A 28 -2.78 -14.18 -4.23
N LYS A 29 -1.99 -15.23 -4.02
CA LYS A 29 -0.57 -15.13 -3.66
C LYS A 29 0.33 -15.30 -4.88
N ALA A 30 1.31 -14.41 -5.02
CA ALA A 30 2.41 -14.52 -5.97
C ALA A 30 3.73 -14.12 -5.29
N GLY A 31 4.52 -15.12 -4.90
CA GLY A 31 5.72 -14.90 -4.06
C GLY A 31 5.34 -14.26 -2.73
N ASN A 32 5.86 -13.06 -2.51
CA ASN A 32 5.64 -12.24 -1.32
C ASN A 32 4.45 -11.28 -1.43
N ASN A 33 3.72 -11.30 -2.55
CA ASN A 33 2.60 -10.41 -2.81
C ASN A 33 1.28 -11.14 -2.65
N PHE A 34 0.38 -10.63 -1.82
CA PHE A 34 -1.00 -11.10 -1.69
C PHE A 34 -1.91 -10.01 -2.25
N ARG A 35 -2.62 -10.30 -3.35
CA ARG A 35 -3.43 -9.33 -4.07
C ARG A 35 -4.90 -9.72 -4.07
N CYS A 36 -5.76 -8.76 -3.83
CA CYS A 36 -7.19 -8.85 -4.13
C CYS A 36 -7.47 -7.85 -5.25
N LEU A 37 -8.06 -8.31 -6.35
CA LEU A 37 -8.43 -7.46 -7.48
C LEU A 37 -9.95 -7.56 -7.65
N HIS A 38 -10.60 -6.40 -7.69
CA HIS A 38 -12.03 -6.28 -7.92
C HIS A 38 -12.33 -6.23 -9.42
N ALA A 39 -13.60 -6.46 -9.79
CA ALA A 39 -14.02 -6.52 -11.20
C ALA A 39 -13.81 -5.19 -11.95
N ASP A 40 -13.84 -4.06 -11.22
CA ASP A 40 -13.60 -2.72 -11.74
C ASP A 40 -12.11 -2.35 -11.85
N GLY A 41 -11.21 -3.31 -11.63
CA GLY A 41 -9.76 -3.12 -11.68
C GLY A 41 -9.16 -2.47 -10.42
N SER A 42 -9.96 -2.02 -9.46
CA SER A 42 -9.45 -1.59 -8.15
C SER A 42 -8.90 -2.79 -7.37
N GLY A 43 -7.99 -2.56 -6.44
CA GLY A 43 -7.38 -3.67 -5.72
C GLY A 43 -6.71 -3.31 -4.41
N LYS A 44 -6.31 -4.36 -3.69
CA LYS A 44 -5.62 -4.30 -2.41
C LYS A 44 -4.43 -5.24 -2.42
N ILE A 45 -3.33 -4.84 -1.78
CA ILE A 45 -2.12 -5.67 -1.69
C ILE A 45 -1.53 -5.67 -0.28
N LEU A 46 -1.02 -6.84 0.12
CA LEU A 46 0.03 -6.98 1.13
C LEU A 46 1.29 -7.47 0.42
N ASN A 47 2.42 -6.81 0.66
CA ASN A 47 3.74 -7.21 0.20
C ASN A 47 4.70 -7.41 1.38
N PHE A 48 5.37 -8.56 1.42
CA PHE A 48 6.51 -8.76 2.31
C PHE A 48 7.80 -8.33 1.60
N GLN A 49 8.27 -7.13 1.94
CA GLN A 49 9.47 -6.54 1.38
C GLN A 49 10.69 -7.04 2.14
N LYS A 50 11.59 -7.76 1.46
CA LYS A 50 12.94 -8.03 1.97
C LYS A 50 13.82 -6.79 1.77
N SER A 51 14.72 -6.54 2.70
CA SER A 51 15.78 -5.54 2.56
C SER A 51 16.66 -5.87 1.36
N ARG A 52 17.24 -4.85 0.72
CA ARG A 52 18.24 -5.03 -0.33
C ARG A 52 19.59 -5.51 0.21
N PHE A 53 19.81 -5.37 1.52
CA PHE A 53 21.04 -5.73 2.22
C PHE A 53 20.91 -7.07 2.97
N TYR A 54 20.10 -7.99 2.46
CA TYR A 54 19.97 -9.32 3.07
C TYR A 54 21.17 -10.21 2.67
N ASP A 55 21.60 -11.06 3.59
CA ASP A 55 22.49 -12.17 3.27
C ASP A 55 21.75 -13.51 3.47
N LYS A 56 22.38 -14.62 3.08
CA LYS A 56 21.72 -15.94 3.12
C LYS A 56 21.40 -16.45 4.54
N GLN A 57 22.02 -15.85 5.56
CA GLN A 57 21.84 -16.16 6.98
C GLN A 57 21.03 -15.08 7.71
N HIS A 58 20.70 -13.97 7.05
CA HIS A 58 19.95 -12.88 7.65
C HIS A 58 18.90 -12.35 6.66
N ILE A 59 17.63 -12.64 6.94
CA ILE A 59 16.52 -11.98 6.26
C ILE A 59 16.01 -10.85 7.15
N HIS A 60 16.30 -9.63 6.73
CA HIS A 60 15.68 -8.41 7.24
C HIS A 60 14.47 -8.06 6.35
N PHE A 61 13.27 -7.96 6.92
CA PHE A 61 12.06 -7.73 6.13
C PHE A 61 10.99 -6.91 6.87
N THR A 62 9.98 -6.49 6.14
CA THR A 62 8.86 -5.71 6.65
C THR A 62 7.62 -5.95 5.76
N SER A 63 6.47 -5.42 6.19
CA SER A 63 5.19 -5.59 5.51
C SER A 63 4.67 -4.25 5.02
N ASN A 64 4.41 -4.15 3.72
CA ASN A 64 3.75 -3.00 3.10
C ASN A 64 2.34 -3.38 2.67
N VAL A 65 1.41 -2.46 2.82
CA VAL A 65 0.03 -2.58 2.36
C VAL A 65 -0.28 -1.45 1.40
N GLY A 66 -1.11 -1.74 0.42
CA GLY A 66 -1.54 -0.73 -0.55
C GLY A 66 -2.95 -0.93 -1.07
N MET A 67 -3.55 0.17 -1.49
CA MET A 67 -4.80 0.19 -2.26
C MET A 67 -4.51 0.76 -3.64
N TYR A 68 -5.05 0.11 -4.66
CA TYR A 68 -4.76 0.35 -6.05
C TYR A 68 -6.02 0.78 -6.80
N LEU A 69 -5.85 1.76 -7.68
CA LEU A 69 -6.85 2.24 -8.61
C LEU A 69 -6.22 2.32 -10.00
N PRO A 70 -6.89 1.86 -11.08
CA PRO A 70 -6.33 1.91 -12.44
C PRO A 70 -5.86 3.30 -12.89
N GLU A 71 -6.52 4.35 -12.39
CA GLU A 71 -6.30 5.75 -12.76
C GLU A 71 -4.95 6.30 -12.30
N VAL A 72 -4.26 5.62 -11.39
CA VAL A 72 -2.97 6.08 -10.85
C VAL A 72 -1.76 5.57 -11.61
N ASP A 73 -2.00 4.76 -12.64
CA ASP A 73 -0.95 4.03 -13.35
C ASP A 73 -1.11 4.14 -14.87
N GLU A 74 -0.89 5.35 -15.40
CA GLU A 74 -1.03 5.72 -16.82
C GLU A 74 -0.03 4.98 -17.73
N PHE A 75 1.08 4.47 -17.17
CA PHE A 75 2.19 3.87 -17.94
C PHE A 75 2.34 2.35 -17.75
N ARG A 76 1.34 1.67 -17.19
CA ARG A 76 1.49 0.22 -16.91
C ARG A 76 1.50 -0.62 -18.17
N THR A 77 2.58 -1.38 -18.34
CA THR A 77 2.71 -2.42 -19.38
C THR A 77 2.40 -3.83 -18.85
N SER A 78 2.34 -4.00 -17.52
CA SER A 78 2.00 -5.25 -16.83
C SER A 78 0.50 -5.38 -16.56
N SER A 79 -0.03 -6.61 -16.57
CA SER A 79 -1.42 -6.91 -16.16
C SER A 79 -1.61 -6.98 -14.65
N THR A 80 -0.54 -6.90 -13.85
CA THR A 80 -0.57 -7.06 -12.39
C THR A 80 0.11 -5.88 -11.69
N PHE A 81 -0.62 -5.18 -10.82
CA PHE A 81 -0.08 -4.09 -9.98
C PHE A 81 0.85 -4.62 -8.87
N THR A 82 1.71 -3.77 -8.36
CA THR A 82 2.60 -3.99 -7.21
C THR A 82 2.31 -2.96 -6.14
N GLU A 83 2.92 -3.12 -4.96
CA GLU A 83 2.72 -2.15 -3.87
C GLU A 83 3.19 -0.73 -4.23
N PRO A 84 4.31 -0.54 -4.97
CA PRO A 84 4.70 0.78 -5.46
C PRO A 84 3.65 1.49 -6.34
N ASP A 85 2.81 0.72 -7.04
CA ASP A 85 1.78 1.24 -7.95
C ASP A 85 0.51 1.70 -7.19
N CYS A 86 0.43 1.46 -5.88
CA CYS A 86 -0.72 1.82 -5.06
C CYS A 86 -0.71 3.32 -4.71
N PHE A 87 -1.88 3.94 -4.67
CA PHE A 87 -2.02 5.36 -4.36
C PHE A 87 -2.17 5.63 -2.85
N ILE A 88 -2.72 4.66 -2.12
CA ILE A 88 -2.59 4.58 -0.66
C ILE A 88 -1.53 3.52 -0.38
N ARG A 89 -0.52 3.89 0.40
CA ARG A 89 0.59 3.00 0.79
C ARG A 89 0.92 3.20 2.26
N LYS A 90 1.03 2.10 3.00
CA LYS A 90 1.49 2.11 4.39
C LYS A 90 2.38 0.91 4.67
N ARG A 91 3.45 1.15 5.42
CA ARG A 91 4.22 0.08 6.06
C ARG A 91 3.62 -0.24 7.42
N ILE A 92 3.67 -1.50 7.83
CA ILE A 92 3.07 -2.01 9.07
C ILE A 92 3.39 -1.17 10.30
N GLY A 93 4.64 -0.73 10.46
CA GLY A 93 5.05 0.09 11.58
C GLY A 93 4.25 1.41 11.73
N PHE A 94 3.80 2.00 10.61
CA PHE A 94 2.98 3.21 10.60
C PHE A 94 1.48 2.97 10.77
N LEU A 95 1.05 1.69 10.79
CA LEU A 95 -0.32 1.31 11.18
C LEU A 95 -0.44 1.09 12.70
N LYS A 96 0.69 0.91 13.39
CA LYS A 96 0.73 0.71 14.85
C LYS A 96 0.61 2.04 15.60
N PRO A 97 0.18 2.01 16.88
CA PRO A 97 0.01 3.23 17.67
C PRO A 97 1.29 4.07 17.82
N ASP A 98 2.45 3.44 17.87
CA ASP A 98 3.74 4.13 18.01
C ASP A 98 4.25 4.75 16.69
N ARG A 99 3.69 4.35 15.55
CA ARG A 99 3.95 4.91 14.22
C ARG A 99 5.43 4.99 13.85
N ARG A 100 6.20 3.96 14.23
CA ARG A 100 7.64 3.87 13.92
C ARG A 100 7.87 2.85 12.82
N ASP A 101 8.92 3.07 12.02
CA ASP A 101 9.31 2.07 11.04
C ASP A 101 9.64 0.75 11.75
N LEU A 102 9.10 -0.36 11.23
CA LEU A 102 9.19 -1.68 11.84
C LEU A 102 9.71 -2.68 10.81
N TRP A 103 10.80 -3.32 11.20
CA TRP A 103 11.43 -4.40 10.47
C TRP A 103 11.63 -5.60 11.40
N TYR A 104 11.63 -6.77 10.80
CA TYR A 104 11.79 -8.06 11.44
C TYR A 104 13.06 -8.73 10.93
N ASP A 105 13.65 -9.55 11.78
CA ASP A 105 14.89 -10.26 11.49
C ASP A 105 14.70 -11.77 11.66
N ILE A 106 15.13 -12.51 10.64
CA ILE A 106 15.31 -13.96 10.70
C ILE A 106 16.80 -14.25 10.59
N LEU A 107 17.36 -14.74 11.67
CA LEU A 107 18.73 -15.19 11.85
C LEU A 107 18.71 -16.70 12.19
N PRO A 108 19.85 -17.43 12.12
CA PRO A 108 19.87 -18.85 12.45
C PRO A 108 19.47 -19.16 13.90
N ILE A 109 19.62 -18.17 14.79
CA ILE A 109 19.29 -18.26 16.22
C ILE A 109 17.91 -17.69 16.56
N THR A 110 17.16 -17.16 15.60
CA THR A 110 15.85 -16.55 15.86
C THR A 110 14.89 -17.59 16.42
N ASN A 111 14.16 -17.23 17.48
CA ASN A 111 13.00 -17.99 17.94
C ASN A 111 11.86 -17.84 16.93
N THR A 112 11.78 -18.77 15.97
CA THR A 112 10.86 -18.66 14.83
C THR A 112 9.40 -18.72 15.25
N ALA A 113 9.06 -19.48 16.30
CA ALA A 113 7.69 -19.55 16.81
C ALA A 113 7.21 -18.19 17.35
N GLU A 114 8.06 -17.50 18.11
CA GLU A 114 7.76 -16.17 18.65
C GLU A 114 7.68 -15.12 17.53
N LEU A 115 8.61 -15.16 16.58
CA LEU A 115 8.57 -14.28 15.42
C LEU A 115 7.29 -14.49 14.59
N HIS A 116 6.94 -15.74 14.29
CA HIS A 116 5.74 -16.06 13.51
C HIS A 116 4.50 -15.51 14.19
N LYS A 117 4.38 -15.71 15.50
CA LYS A 117 3.29 -15.15 16.28
C LYS A 117 3.27 -13.63 16.25
N ALA A 118 4.41 -12.97 16.44
CA ALA A 118 4.49 -11.50 16.42
C ALA A 118 4.04 -10.91 15.07
N VAL A 119 4.51 -11.48 13.96
CA VAL A 119 4.14 -11.04 12.61
C VAL A 119 2.67 -11.33 12.31
N GLU A 120 2.16 -12.51 12.73
CA GLU A 120 0.75 -12.87 12.60
C GLU A 120 -0.15 -11.93 13.39
N ASP A 121 0.18 -11.67 14.66
CA ASP A 121 -0.56 -10.75 15.53
C ASP A 121 -0.60 -9.34 14.90
N ASP A 122 0.51 -8.86 14.34
CA ASP A 122 0.57 -7.57 13.66
C ASP A 122 -0.28 -7.53 12.38
N VAL A 123 -0.25 -8.61 11.58
CA VAL A 123 -1.10 -8.75 10.40
C VAL A 123 -2.57 -8.72 10.78
N VAL A 124 -2.97 -9.49 11.79
CA VAL A 124 -4.37 -9.64 12.20
C VAL A 124 -4.88 -8.38 12.89
N SER A 125 -4.04 -7.70 13.67
CA SER A 125 -4.46 -6.56 14.51
C SER A 125 -4.36 -5.21 13.79
N TYR A 126 -3.51 -5.08 12.77
CA TYR A 126 -3.28 -3.79 12.10
C TYR A 126 -3.48 -3.83 10.59
N ILE A 127 -2.93 -4.85 9.89
CA ILE A 127 -3.01 -4.91 8.42
C ILE A 127 -4.43 -5.24 7.96
N LEU A 128 -5.01 -6.31 8.48
CA LEU A 128 -6.36 -6.74 8.06
C LEU A 128 -7.41 -5.65 8.39
N PRO A 129 -7.43 -5.03 9.58
CA PRO A 129 -8.35 -3.94 9.86
C PRO A 129 -8.17 -2.75 8.92
N PHE A 130 -6.92 -2.35 8.62
CA PHE A 130 -6.65 -1.28 7.66
C PHE A 130 -7.18 -1.60 6.26
N LEU A 131 -6.87 -2.79 5.73
CA LEU A 131 -7.37 -3.24 4.43
C LEU A 131 -8.88 -3.45 4.41
N ASN A 132 -9.51 -3.57 5.59
CA ASN A 132 -10.95 -3.74 5.71
C ASN A 132 -11.73 -2.42 5.73
N GLN A 133 -11.06 -1.28 5.91
CA GLN A 133 -11.68 0.05 5.82
C GLN A 133 -12.22 0.34 4.41
N ALA A 134 -11.72 -0.35 3.39
CA ALA A 134 -12.22 -0.24 2.02
C ALA A 134 -12.47 -1.61 1.39
N GLN A 135 -13.71 -1.88 0.97
CA GLN A 135 -14.09 -3.09 0.23
C GLN A 135 -14.43 -2.82 -1.23
N SER A 136 -14.56 -1.54 -1.59
CA SER A 136 -14.91 -1.08 -2.91
C SER A 136 -14.12 0.19 -3.25
N ARG A 137 -14.09 0.54 -4.54
CA ARG A 137 -13.54 1.81 -5.03
C ARG A 137 -14.13 3.03 -4.31
N PRO A 138 -15.47 3.18 -4.15
CA PRO A 138 -16.04 4.28 -3.36
C PRO A 138 -15.49 4.35 -1.92
N ASP A 139 -15.33 3.22 -1.23
CA ASP A 139 -14.77 3.23 0.13
C ASP A 139 -13.32 3.72 0.13
N MET A 140 -12.53 3.35 -0.89
CA MET A 140 -11.15 3.83 -1.01
C MET A 140 -11.09 5.35 -1.23
N LEU A 141 -12.01 5.90 -2.02
CA LEU A 141 -12.13 7.34 -2.24
C LEU A 141 -12.54 8.05 -0.94
N GLN A 142 -13.55 7.51 -0.24
CA GLN A 142 -13.99 8.03 1.05
C GLN A 142 -12.85 8.01 2.08
N LEU A 143 -12.03 6.96 2.08
CA LEU A 143 -10.88 6.87 2.97
C LEU A 143 -9.86 7.99 2.75
N ILE A 144 -9.66 8.47 1.51
CA ILE A 144 -8.80 9.65 1.25
C ILE A 144 -9.49 10.94 1.71
N ILE A 145 -10.81 11.05 1.55
CA ILE A 145 -11.58 12.21 2.03
C ILE A 145 -11.42 12.34 3.54
N ASP A 146 -11.63 11.24 4.27
CA ASP A 146 -11.55 11.20 5.73
C ASP A 146 -10.11 11.33 6.24
N GLN A 147 -9.14 10.84 5.46
CA GLN A 147 -7.72 10.82 5.82
C GLN A 147 -6.84 11.32 4.66
N PRO A 148 -6.83 12.64 4.38
CA PRO A 148 -6.15 13.24 3.22
C PRO A 148 -4.67 12.89 3.09
N GLN A 149 -3.98 12.62 4.20
CA GLN A 149 -2.57 12.26 4.30
C GLN A 149 -2.25 10.84 3.78
N LEU A 150 -3.25 10.02 3.46
CA LEU A 150 -3.03 8.66 2.95
C LEU A 150 -2.61 8.62 1.48
N ALA A 151 -2.89 9.68 0.72
CA ALA A 151 -2.53 9.79 -0.69
C ALA A 151 -1.76 11.08 -0.95
N HIS A 152 -0.78 11.00 -1.86
CA HIS A 152 -0.08 12.16 -2.38
C HIS A 152 -1.07 13.05 -3.14
N ALA A 153 -1.04 14.37 -2.92
CA ALA A 153 -2.10 15.27 -3.37
C ALA A 153 -2.32 15.29 -4.90
N PRO A 154 -1.27 15.36 -5.74
CA PRO A 154 -1.37 15.15 -7.19
C PRO A 154 -2.17 13.91 -7.60
N THR A 155 -1.88 12.78 -6.96
CA THR A 155 -2.54 11.51 -7.23
C THR A 155 -3.99 11.54 -6.78
N ALA A 156 -4.26 12.09 -5.58
CA ALA A 156 -5.61 12.22 -5.06
C ALA A 156 -6.51 13.09 -5.97
N ILE A 157 -6.00 14.23 -6.46
CA ILE A 157 -6.74 15.12 -7.38
C ILE A 157 -7.15 14.36 -8.66
N ARG A 158 -6.20 13.67 -9.29
CA ARG A 158 -6.47 12.87 -10.50
C ARG A 158 -7.48 11.76 -10.24
N VAL A 159 -7.33 11.04 -9.12
CA VAL A 159 -8.23 9.96 -8.72
C VAL A 159 -9.64 10.46 -8.49
N PHE A 160 -9.81 11.56 -7.75
CA PHE A 160 -11.14 12.14 -7.52
C PHE A 160 -11.77 12.60 -8.83
N HIS A 161 -11.02 13.33 -9.67
CA HIS A 161 -11.49 13.80 -10.96
C HIS A 161 -11.95 12.63 -11.86
N ALA A 162 -11.11 11.61 -12.02
CA ALA A 162 -11.41 10.45 -12.87
C ALA A 162 -12.60 9.61 -12.39
N ASN A 163 -12.96 9.71 -11.10
CA ASN A 163 -14.12 9.04 -10.52
C ASN A 163 -15.35 9.94 -10.36
N GLY A 164 -15.32 11.19 -10.85
CA GLY A 164 -16.45 12.12 -10.82
C GLY A 164 -16.62 12.92 -9.52
N TYR A 165 -15.66 12.84 -8.59
CA TYR A 165 -15.63 13.57 -7.33
C TYR A 165 -15.02 14.96 -7.55
N LEU A 166 -15.67 15.76 -8.42
CA LEU A 166 -15.13 17.03 -8.92
C LEU A 166 -14.97 18.06 -7.81
N ALA A 167 -15.86 18.07 -6.81
CA ALA A 167 -15.78 18.98 -5.69
C ALA A 167 -14.56 18.70 -4.81
N GLU A 168 -14.26 17.42 -4.56
CA GLU A 168 -13.13 16.94 -3.78
C GLU A 168 -11.81 17.18 -4.53
N ALA A 169 -11.79 16.93 -5.85
CA ALA A 169 -10.65 17.26 -6.71
C ALA A 169 -10.35 18.76 -6.67
N GLN A 170 -11.38 19.59 -6.84
CA GLN A 170 -11.28 21.05 -6.79
C GLN A 170 -10.82 21.54 -5.42
N ALA A 171 -11.39 21.04 -4.33
CA ALA A 171 -11.01 21.43 -2.97
C ALA A 171 -9.55 21.09 -2.67
N ARG A 172 -9.11 19.88 -3.05
CA ARG A 172 -7.72 19.45 -2.84
C ARG A 172 -6.74 20.28 -3.66
N LEU A 173 -7.06 20.55 -4.93
CA LEU A 173 -6.25 21.45 -5.78
C LEU A 173 -6.08 22.83 -5.14
N GLN A 174 -7.18 23.40 -4.62
CA GLN A 174 -7.16 24.73 -4.02
C GLN A 174 -6.33 24.80 -2.74
N GLN A 175 -6.42 23.75 -1.91
CA GLN A 175 -5.57 23.63 -0.74
C GLN A 175 -4.07 23.66 -1.10
N GLU A 176 -3.69 22.93 -2.15
CA GLU A 176 -2.29 22.87 -2.61
C GLU A 176 -1.82 24.18 -3.25
N LEU A 177 -2.68 24.86 -4.02
CA LEU A 177 -2.38 26.18 -4.56
C LEU A 177 -2.19 27.24 -3.46
N ALA A 178 -2.98 27.17 -2.38
CA ALA A 178 -2.87 28.08 -1.25
C ALA A 178 -1.63 27.83 -0.37
N ALA A 179 -1.24 26.58 -0.20
CA ALA A 179 -0.13 26.19 0.68
C ALA A 179 1.24 26.11 -0.03
N GLY A 180 1.25 25.94 -1.35
CA GLY A 180 2.44 25.63 -2.13
C GLY A 180 3.40 26.80 -2.35
N THR A 181 4.67 26.46 -2.60
CA THR A 181 5.66 27.42 -3.10
C THR A 181 5.26 27.92 -4.50
N GLN A 182 5.99 28.90 -5.04
CA GLN A 182 5.77 29.36 -6.41
C GLN A 182 5.91 28.21 -7.44
N TRP A 183 6.84 27.27 -7.22
CA TRP A 183 7.06 26.14 -8.11
C TRP A 183 5.95 25.10 -8.01
N ASP A 184 5.51 24.80 -6.79
CA ASP A 184 4.38 23.90 -6.56
C ASP A 184 3.12 24.45 -7.24
N ARG A 185 2.86 25.75 -7.08
CA ARG A 185 1.71 26.42 -7.70
C ARG A 185 1.72 26.30 -9.22
N ARG A 186 2.86 26.43 -9.89
CA ARG A 186 2.93 26.25 -11.34
C ARG A 186 2.50 24.84 -11.75
N TRP A 187 3.02 23.83 -11.06
CA TRP A 187 2.67 22.43 -11.35
C TRP A 187 1.17 22.19 -11.15
N TYR A 188 0.57 22.72 -10.08
CA TYR A 188 -0.86 22.57 -9.83
C TYR A 188 -1.74 23.34 -10.81
N LYS A 189 -1.27 24.48 -11.35
CA LYS A 189 -1.97 25.19 -12.44
C LYS A 189 -1.97 24.39 -13.73
N ASP A 190 -0.82 23.80 -14.09
CA ASP A 190 -0.72 22.92 -15.25
C ASP A 190 -1.67 21.71 -15.09
N LEU A 191 -1.74 21.11 -13.89
CA LEU A 191 -2.70 20.05 -13.58
C LEU A 191 -4.15 20.54 -13.66
N ALA A 192 -4.45 21.75 -13.17
CA ALA A 192 -5.79 22.32 -13.21
C ALA A 192 -6.27 22.49 -14.65
N ALA A 193 -5.41 23.04 -15.52
CA ALA A 193 -5.69 23.20 -16.94
C ALA A 193 -5.89 21.85 -17.64
N GLU A 194 -5.08 20.84 -17.33
CA GLU A 194 -5.22 19.48 -17.86
C GLU A 194 -6.57 18.86 -17.50
N LEU A 195 -7.02 19.03 -16.26
CA LEU A 195 -8.24 18.43 -15.74
C LEU A 195 -9.48 19.33 -15.89
N GLY A 196 -9.36 20.54 -16.44
CA GLY A 196 -10.46 21.50 -16.52
C GLY A 196 -10.96 21.99 -15.15
N LEU A 197 -10.10 22.02 -14.14
CA LEU A 197 -10.38 22.54 -12.79
C LEU A 197 -10.06 24.04 -12.70
N GLN A 198 -10.71 24.74 -11.76
CA GLN A 198 -10.54 26.18 -11.58
C GLN A 198 -9.29 26.52 -10.73
N GLU A 199 -8.54 27.56 -11.11
CA GLU A 199 -7.27 27.94 -10.47
C GLU A 199 -7.39 28.88 -9.24
N SER A 200 -8.59 29.39 -8.91
CA SER A 200 -8.86 30.57 -8.04
C SER A 200 -7.68 31.26 -7.34
#